data_AF-A0A6G7VNY7-F1
#
_entry.id   AF-A0A6G7VNY7-F1
#
_cell.length_a   1.000
_cell.length_b   1.000
_cell.length_c   1.000
_cell.angle_alpha   90.00
_cell.angle_beta   90.00
_cell.angle_gamma   90.00
#
_symmetry.space_group_name_H-M   'P 1'
#
loop_
_entity.id
_entity.type
_entity.pdbx_description
1 polymer ?
#
loop_
_entity_poly.entity_id
_entity_poly.type
_entity_poly.pdbx_seq_one_letter_code
_entity_poly.pdbx_strand_id
1 'polypeptide(L)' 'MTVTEETAQAIHARILELLESGPVPQEELASAVAVLPDEREPVENWEQTVERVAKKMLSNDEIVLDKSDDPTTYKLPS' A
#
# COMPACT_ATOMS: atom_id res chain seq x y z
N MET A 1 8.35 -3.08 -18.03
CA MET A 1 6.91 -2.82 -18.12
C MET A 1 6.61 -1.76 -17.08
N THR A 2 5.88 -0.70 -17.46
CA THR A 2 5.60 0.43 -16.58
C THR A 2 4.30 0.12 -15.86
N VAL A 3 4.27 0.22 -14.52
CA VAL A 3 3.02 0.24 -13.75
C VAL A 3 2.09 1.24 -14.45
N THR A 4 0.91 0.81 -14.90
CA THR A 4 -0.05 1.74 -15.49
C THR A 4 -0.58 2.66 -14.39
N GLU A 5 -0.85 3.91 -14.75
CA GLU A 5 -1.34 4.91 -13.79
C GLU A 5 -2.64 4.43 -13.10
N GLU A 6 -3.45 3.65 -13.83
CA GLU A 6 -4.66 2.97 -13.34
C GLU A 6 -4.37 1.95 -12.23
N THR A 7 -3.37 1.08 -12.39
CA THR A 7 -3.00 0.11 -11.34
C THR A 7 -2.47 0.82 -10.09
N ALA A 8 -1.68 1.88 -10.25
CA ALA A 8 -1.19 2.66 -9.11
C ALA A 8 -2.34 3.35 -8.35
N GLN A 9 -3.35 3.85 -9.06
CA GLN A 9 -4.57 4.42 -8.47
C GLN A 9 -5.42 3.38 -7.76
N ALA A 10 -5.59 2.19 -8.34
CA ALA A 10 -6.32 1.08 -7.71
C ALA A 10 -5.64 0.64 -6.40
N ILE A 11 -4.32 0.51 -6.41
CA ILE A 11 -3.53 0.19 -5.21
C ILE A 11 -3.66 1.31 -4.16
N HIS A 12 -3.53 2.57 -4.58
CA HIS A 12 -3.66 3.73 -3.70
C HIS A 12 -5.00 3.75 -2.97
N ALA A 13 -6.11 3.65 -3.72
CA ALA A 13 -7.45 3.58 -3.14
C ALA A 13 -7.58 2.40 -2.18
N ARG A 14 -7.06 1.22 -2.55
CA ARG A 14 -7.14 0.03 -1.72
C ARG A 14 -6.35 0.15 -0.42
N ILE A 15 -5.17 0.77 -0.45
CA ILE A 15 -4.37 1.04 0.76
C ILE A 15 -5.15 1.96 1.68
N LEU A 16 -5.78 3.02 1.18
CA LEU A 16 -6.59 3.92 2.00
C LEU A 16 -7.77 3.18 2.66
N GLU A 17 -8.55 2.42 1.90
CA GLU A 17 -9.66 1.63 2.45
C GLU A 17 -9.22 0.66 3.56
N LEU A 18 -8.04 0.03 3.38
CA LEU A 18 -7.46 -0.84 4.39
C LEU A 18 -7.11 -0.07 5.66
N LEU A 19 -6.48 1.10 5.52
CA LEU A 19 -6.06 1.93 6.64
C LEU A 19 -7.22 2.63 7.35
N GLU A 20 -8.33 2.89 6.65
CA GLU A 20 -9.61 3.30 7.25
C GLU A 20 -10.19 2.22 8.17
N SER A 21 -9.93 0.96 7.87
CA SER A 21 -10.35 -0.18 8.71
C SER A 21 -9.44 -0.39 9.92
N GLY A 22 -8.19 0.07 9.85
CA GLY A 22 -7.23 0.00 10.95
C GLY A 22 -5.78 0.04 10.47
N PRO A 23 -4.81 0.17 11.40
CA PRO A 23 -3.40 0.11 11.07
C PRO A 23 -3.01 -1.26 10.50
N VAL A 24 -2.14 -1.27 9.49
CA VAL A 24 -1.69 -2.49 8.79
C VAL A 24 -0.17 -2.62 8.91
N PRO A 25 0.38 -3.78 9.29
CA PRO A 25 1.82 -4.00 9.33
C PRO A 25 2.48 -3.77 7.97
N GLN A 26 3.66 -3.14 7.98
CA GLN A 26 4.38 -2.80 6.75
C GLN A 26 4.68 -4.04 5.89
N GLU A 27 5.05 -5.14 6.52
CA GLU A 27 5.32 -6.43 5.86
C GLU A 27 4.06 -7.09 5.30
N GLU A 28 2.89 -6.83 5.90
CA GLU A 28 1.62 -7.43 5.47
C GLU A 28 0.89 -6.57 4.44
N LEU A 29 1.29 -5.32 4.22
CA LEU A 29 0.58 -4.39 3.33
C LEU A 29 0.35 -4.96 1.93
N ALA A 30 1.39 -5.51 1.30
CA ALA A 30 1.27 -6.09 -0.04
C ALA A 30 0.33 -7.30 -0.10
N SER A 31 0.26 -8.07 1.00
CA SER A 31 -0.65 -9.21 1.13
C SER A 31 -2.09 -8.77 1.44
N ALA A 32 -2.25 -7.69 2.19
CA ALA A 32 -3.55 -7.12 2.55
C ALA A 32 -4.22 -6.40 1.35
N VAL A 33 -3.42 -5.82 0.46
CA VAL A 33 -3.89 -5.18 -0.78
C VAL A 33 -4.35 -6.27 -1.77
N ALA A 34 -5.62 -6.65 -1.66
CA ALA A 34 -6.25 -7.58 -2.59
C ALA A 34 -6.82 -6.85 -3.82
N VAL A 35 -5.99 -6.55 -4.82
CA VAL A 35 -6.49 -6.14 -6.16
C VAL A 35 -6.80 -7.37 -7.03
N LEU A 36 -7.65 -7.18 -8.04
CA LEU A 36 -8.06 -8.26 -8.95
C LEU A 36 -6.85 -8.87 -9.68
N PRO A 37 -6.85 -10.18 -9.96
CA PRO A 37 -5.72 -10.85 -10.61
C PRO A 37 -5.37 -10.30 -12.00
N ASP A 38 -6.32 -9.64 -12.68
CA ASP A 38 -6.10 -8.95 -13.97
C ASP A 38 -5.29 -7.65 -13.80
N GLU A 39 -5.37 -7.03 -12.62
CA GLU A 39 -4.65 -5.81 -12.24
C GLU A 39 -3.35 -6.10 -11.48
N ARG A 40 -3.13 -7.37 -11.10
CA ARG A 40 -1.86 -7.80 -10.52
C ARG A 40 -0.84 -7.86 -11.64
N GLU A 41 0.10 -6.93 -11.64
CA GLU A 41 1.38 -7.13 -12.30
C GLU A 41 1.96 -8.50 -11.90
N PRO A 42 2.79 -9.14 -12.76
CA PRO A 42 3.42 -10.41 -12.43
C PRO A 42 3.95 -10.33 -11.00
N VAL A 43 3.51 -11.28 -10.16
CA VAL A 43 3.63 -11.25 -8.69
C VAL A 43 5.06 -10.88 -8.23
N GLU A 44 6.07 -11.20 -9.04
CA GLU A 44 7.47 -10.79 -8.88
C GLU A 44 7.69 -9.29 -8.65
N ASN A 45 6.80 -8.41 -9.14
CA ASN A 45 6.87 -6.95 -8.94
C ASN A 45 5.75 -6.42 -8.04
N TRP A 46 4.80 -7.26 -7.61
CA TRP A 46 3.61 -6.81 -6.87
C TRP A 46 3.97 -6.12 -5.55
N GLU A 47 4.81 -6.77 -4.73
CA GLU A 47 5.26 -6.21 -3.45
C GLU A 47 6.00 -4.89 -3.65
N GLN A 48 6.85 -4.80 -4.69
CA GLN A 48 7.58 -3.57 -5.02
C GLN A 48 6.65 -2.46 -5.50
N THR A 49 5.61 -2.79 -6.26
CA THR A 49 4.62 -1.82 -6.75
C THR A 49 3.79 -1.27 -5.60
N VAL A 50 3.29 -2.11 -4.70
CA VAL A 50 2.58 -1.68 -3.49
C VAL A 50 3.49 -0.82 -2.61
N GLU A 51 4.73 -1.24 -2.37
CA GLU A 51 5.69 -0.47 -1.58
C GLU A 51 5.99 0.90 -2.20
N ARG A 52 6.12 0.98 -3.53
CA ARG A 52 6.33 2.25 -4.23
C ARG A 52 5.15 3.20 -4.06
N VAL A 53 3.92 2.69 -4.13
CA VAL A 53 2.71 3.50 -3.91
C VAL A 53 2.65 3.96 -2.46
N ALA A 54 2.86 3.07 -1.49
CA ALA A 54 2.89 3.42 -0.08
C ALA A 54 3.97 4.47 0.25
N LYS A 55 5.18 4.34 -0.31
CA LYS A 55 6.25 5.35 -0.19
C LYS A 55 5.86 6.71 -0.78
N LYS A 56 5.14 6.72 -1.90
CA LYS A 56 4.62 7.95 -2.50
C LYS A 56 3.57 8.60 -1.61
N MET A 57 2.65 7.81 -1.05
CA MET A 57 1.64 8.29 -0.10
C MET A 57 2.27 8.85 1.18
N LEU A 58 3.30 8.18 1.73
CA LEU A 58 4.09 8.71 2.85
C LEU A 58 4.71 10.08 2.51
N SER A 59 5.21 10.25 1.29
CA SER A 59 5.82 11.51 0.85
C SER A 59 4.80 12.64 0.63
N ASN A 60 3.53 12.27 0.44
CA ASN A 60 2.40 13.19 0.29
C ASN A 60 1.68 13.46 1.62
N ASP A 61 2.19 12.93 2.74
CA ASP A 61 1.53 12.99 4.06
C ASP A 61 0.12 12.38 4.08
N GLU A 62 -0.20 11.47 3.14
CA GLU A 62 -1.50 10.79 3.08
C GLU A 62 -1.62 9.64 4.08
N ILE A 63 -0.50 9.02 4.40
CA ILE A 63 -0.36 7.94 5.39
C ILE A 63 0.87 8.23 6.24
N VAL A 64 0.94 7.67 7.45
CA VAL A 64 2.11 7.76 8.32
C VAL A 64 2.59 6.36 8.71
N LEU A 65 3.90 6.26 8.93
CA LEU A 65 4.54 5.03 9.39
C LEU A 65 4.72 5.11 10.90
N ASP A 66 4.01 4.27 11.65
CA ASP A 66 4.19 4.13 13.09
C ASP A 66 5.24 3.07 13.40
N LYS A 67 6.40 3.52 13.89
CA LYS A 67 7.51 2.66 14.33
C LYS A 67 7.49 2.37 15.84
N SER A 68 6.47 2.88 16.54
CA SER A 68 6.29 2.60 17.98
C SER A 68 5.60 1.26 18.19
N ASP A 69 4.79 0.83 17.21
CA ASP A 69 4.30 -0.54 17.09
C ASP A 69 5.40 -1.48 16.56
N ASP A 70 5.50 -2.68 17.17
CA ASP A 70 6.35 -3.79 16.72
C ASP A 70 5.43 -4.97 16.33
N PRO A 71 5.29 -5.30 15.03
CA PRO A 71 6.01 -4.72 13.88
C PRO A 71 5.52 -3.31 13.49
N THR A 72 6.36 -2.59 12.75
CA THR A 72 6.05 -1.25 12.22
C THR A 72 4.78 -1.28 11.36
N THR A 73 3.84 -0.35 11.61
CA THR A 73 2.55 -0.30 10.91
C THR A 73 2.37 0.98 10.09
N TYR A 74 1.62 0.88 9.00
CA TYR A 74 1.04 2.03 8.32
C TYR A 74 -0.29 2.40 8.97
N LYS A 75 -0.57 3.69 9.08
CA LYS A 75 -1.85 4.22 9.57
C LYS A 75 -2.20 5.54 8.89
N LEU A 76 -3.47 5.94 8.97
CA LEU A 76 -3.89 7.27 8.52
C LEU A 76 -3.37 8.35 9.48
N PRO A 77 -2.95 9.53 8.98
CA PRO A 77 -2.69 10.69 9.81
C PRO A 77 -4.00 11.09 10.52
N SER A 78 -3.93 11.25 11.85
CA SER A 78 -5.06 11.73 12.66
C SER A 78 -5.19 13.25 12.63
#